data_AF-A0A2M8DSF8-F1
#
_entry.id   AF-A0A2M8DSF8-F1
#
_cell.length_a   1.000
_cell.length_b   1.000
_cell.length_c   1.000
_cell.angle_alpha   90.00
_cell.angle_beta   90.00
_cell.angle_gamma   90.00
#
_symmetry.space_group_name_H-M   'P 1'
#
loop_
_entity.id
_entity.type
_entity.pdbx_description
1 polymer ?
#
loop_
_entity_poly.entity_id
_entity_poly.type
_entity_poly.pdbx_seq_one_letter_code
_entity_poly.pdbx_strand_id
1 'polypeptide(L)'
;MNYKIYQQLKKLYDANDFEKLLKDQNSLLFLKIRSITRKALLVEFAEKIDIDPNQGTNDLIEQIVNSSKTEKAIDRFINDKFQNERKERKIYEDKLISELYKLKIFDWGGLYQNNLERTIVDNYIKKIKNFDVLMDKIDNEIHESLKGYVLCSWFNHWTSILIEDIFKGHKKYCQQLA
;
A
#
# COMPACT_ATOMS: atom_id res chain seq x y z
N MET A 1 2.27 -15.10 33.36
CA MET A 1 3.56 -15.22 32.65
C MET A 1 3.27 -15.17 31.14
N ASN A 2 3.06 -13.98 30.56
CA ASN A 2 2.52 -13.83 29.19
C ASN A 2 3.43 -13.00 28.25
N TYR A 3 4.75 -13.20 28.38
CA TYR A 3 5.78 -12.52 27.56
C TYR A 3 6.12 -13.29 26.25
N LYS A 4 5.29 -14.26 25.83
CA LYS A 4 5.65 -15.23 24.78
C LYS A 4 4.78 -15.20 23.51
N ILE A 5 3.60 -14.59 23.53
CA ILE A 5 2.66 -14.65 22.39
C ILE A 5 3.23 -13.89 21.19
N TYR A 6 3.61 -12.63 21.37
CA TYR A 6 4.20 -11.83 20.29
C TYR A 6 5.44 -12.50 19.68
N GLN A 7 6.37 -12.98 20.51
CA GLN A 7 7.61 -13.60 20.03
C GLN A 7 7.35 -14.90 19.26
N GLN A 8 6.36 -15.69 19.68
CA GLN A 8 5.92 -16.89 18.96
C GLN A 8 5.31 -16.55 17.60
N LEU A 9 4.38 -15.60 17.55
CA LEU A 9 3.72 -15.16 16.31
C LEU A 9 4.73 -14.53 15.35
N LYS A 10 5.65 -13.71 15.86
CA LYS A 10 6.74 -13.13 15.10
C LYS A 10 7.63 -14.21 14.47
N LYS A 11 7.99 -15.25 15.22
CA LYS A 11 8.80 -16.36 14.69
C LYS A 11 8.09 -17.11 13.57
N LEU A 12 6.79 -17.36 13.70
CA LEU A 12 5.99 -18.02 12.66
C LEU A 12 5.85 -17.13 11.41
N TYR A 13 5.63 -15.83 11.60
CA TYR A 13 5.57 -14.84 10.53
C TYR A 13 6.89 -14.76 9.75
N ASP A 14 8.01 -14.62 10.46
CA ASP A 14 9.34 -14.53 9.85
C ASP A 14 9.73 -15.83 9.13
N ALA A 15 9.14 -16.98 9.51
CA ALA A 15 9.32 -18.27 8.86
C ALA A 15 8.32 -18.56 7.71
N ASN A 16 7.41 -17.63 7.39
CA ASN A 16 6.30 -17.82 6.45
C ASN A 16 5.37 -19.02 6.77
N ASP A 17 5.31 -19.46 8.03
CA ASP A 17 4.46 -20.58 8.47
C ASP A 17 3.05 -20.07 8.84
N PHE A 18 2.32 -19.60 7.82
CA PHE A 18 0.98 -19.03 8.00
C PHE A 18 -0.05 -20.08 8.44
N GLU A 19 0.15 -21.35 8.10
CA GLU A 19 -0.76 -22.42 8.50
C GLU A 19 -0.81 -22.58 10.03
N LYS A 20 0.35 -22.48 10.70
CA LYS A 20 0.40 -22.48 12.16
C LYS A 20 0.05 -21.12 12.75
N LEU A 21 0.45 -20.04 12.10
CA LEU A 21 0.16 -18.68 12.58
C LEU A 21 -1.35 -18.45 12.70
N LEU A 22 -2.12 -18.79 11.67
CA LEU A 22 -3.57 -18.53 11.63
C LEU A 22 -4.40 -19.40 12.58
N LYS A 23 -3.80 -20.42 13.21
CA LYS A 23 -4.47 -21.25 14.23
C LYS A 23 -4.49 -20.57 15.62
N ASP A 24 -3.67 -19.54 15.84
CA ASP A 24 -3.66 -18.79 17.10
C ASP A 24 -4.74 -17.70 17.12
N GLN A 25 -5.47 -17.55 18.23
CA GLN A 25 -6.51 -16.54 18.39
C GLN A 25 -5.99 -15.09 18.27
N ASN A 26 -4.73 -14.84 18.63
CA ASN A 26 -4.11 -13.51 18.56
C ASN A 26 -3.47 -13.23 17.20
N SER A 27 -3.50 -14.20 16.28
CA SER A 27 -2.87 -14.08 14.96
C SER A 27 -3.45 -12.93 14.14
N LEU A 28 -4.78 -12.79 14.14
CA LEU A 28 -5.46 -11.73 13.40
C LEU A 28 -5.10 -10.35 13.96
N LEU A 29 -5.05 -10.21 15.30
CA LEU A 29 -4.62 -8.98 15.94
C LEU A 29 -3.17 -8.65 15.56
N PHE A 30 -2.26 -9.63 15.67
CA PHE A 30 -0.86 -9.47 15.29
C PHE A 30 -0.70 -9.00 13.83
N LEU A 31 -1.44 -9.62 12.90
CA LEU A 31 -1.41 -9.24 11.48
C LEU A 31 -1.98 -7.83 11.25
N LYS A 32 -3.08 -7.47 11.93
CA LYS A 32 -3.66 -6.12 11.86
C LYS A 32 -2.62 -5.07 12.31
N ILE A 33 -1.97 -5.27 13.45
CA ILE A 33 -0.94 -4.35 13.95
C ILE A 33 0.28 -4.31 13.03
N ARG A 34 0.76 -5.47 12.54
CA ARG A 34 1.88 -5.53 11.60
C ARG A 34 1.59 -4.86 10.25
N SER A 35 0.32 -4.77 9.85
CA SER A 35 -0.06 -4.06 8.63
C SER A 35 0.02 -2.53 8.76
N ILE A 36 0.12 -1.99 9.98
CA ILE A 36 0.39 -0.56 10.22
C ILE A 36 1.89 -0.31 10.07
N THR A 37 2.31 0.07 8.87
CA THR A 37 3.72 0.30 8.53
C THR A 37 4.26 1.65 9.03
N ARG A 38 3.39 2.66 9.16
CA ARG A 38 3.79 4.02 9.57
C ARG A 38 3.86 4.11 11.10
N LYS A 39 5.05 4.40 11.65
CA LYS A 39 5.24 4.57 13.10
C LYS A 39 4.28 5.59 13.72
N ALA A 40 4.00 6.70 13.04
CA ALA A 40 3.08 7.72 13.53
C ALA A 40 1.66 7.16 13.82
N LEU A 41 1.16 6.25 12.99
CA LEU A 41 -0.14 5.61 13.19
C LEU A 41 -0.11 4.61 14.35
N LEU A 42 1.01 3.90 14.52
CA LEU A 42 1.19 3.00 15.67
C LEU A 42 1.23 3.77 16.99
N VAL A 43 1.92 4.92 17.02
CA VAL A 43 1.96 5.82 18.18
C VAL A 43 0.57 6.34 18.53
N GLU A 44 -0.15 6.87 17.55
CA GLU A 44 -1.52 7.35 17.77
C GLU A 44 -2.46 6.23 18.28
N PHE A 45 -2.29 5.01 17.75
CA PHE A 45 -3.07 3.87 18.23
C PHE A 45 -2.69 3.48 19.66
N ALA A 46 -1.41 3.47 20.00
CA ALA A 46 -0.92 3.17 21.35
C ALA A 46 -1.47 4.16 22.39
N GLU A 47 -1.45 5.46 22.06
CA GLU A 47 -2.06 6.50 22.90
C GLU A 47 -3.56 6.26 23.13
N LYS A 48 -4.30 5.83 22.09
CA LYS A 48 -5.74 5.53 22.17
C LYS A 48 -6.06 4.35 23.11
N ILE A 49 -5.09 3.48 23.41
CA ILE A 49 -5.27 2.32 24.30
C ILE A 49 -4.46 2.41 25.60
N ASP A 50 -3.98 3.62 25.94
CA ASP A 50 -3.20 3.94 27.13
C ASP A 50 -1.85 3.19 27.23
N ILE A 51 -1.18 2.97 26.09
CA ILE A 51 0.18 2.41 26.02
C ILE A 51 1.18 3.55 25.80
N ASP A 52 2.32 3.49 26.48
CA ASP A 52 3.39 4.49 26.34
C ASP A 52 3.94 4.52 24.90
N PRO A 53 3.78 5.63 24.16
CA PRO A 53 4.22 5.74 22.77
C PRO A 53 5.74 5.90 22.62
N ASN A 54 6.48 6.19 23.70
CA ASN A 54 7.90 6.54 23.67
C ASN A 54 8.81 5.31 23.58
N GLN A 55 8.47 4.37 22.70
CA GLN A 55 9.19 3.10 22.54
C GLN A 55 9.66 2.87 21.10
N GLY A 56 10.53 1.86 20.94
CA GLY A 56 10.87 1.32 19.63
C GLY A 56 9.64 0.72 18.95
N THR A 57 9.61 0.70 17.62
CA THR A 57 8.45 0.17 16.86
C THR A 57 8.12 -1.26 17.25
N ASN A 58 9.12 -2.12 17.41
CA ASN A 58 8.91 -3.52 17.78
C ASN A 58 8.40 -3.68 19.21
N ASP A 59 8.92 -2.87 20.14
CA ASP A 59 8.48 -2.88 21.54
C ASP A 59 7.03 -2.42 21.64
N LEU A 60 6.68 -1.37 20.90
CA LEU A 60 5.31 -0.85 20.83
C LEU A 60 4.34 -1.90 20.28
N ILE A 61 4.71 -2.59 19.18
CA ILE A 61 3.92 -3.69 18.62
C ILE A 61 3.76 -4.82 19.64
N GLU A 62 4.84 -5.19 20.34
CA GLU A 62 4.80 -6.22 21.38
C GLU A 62 3.84 -5.86 22.51
N GLN A 63 3.90 -4.62 23.02
CA GLN A 63 3.00 -4.15 24.07
C GLN A 63 1.54 -4.11 23.60
N ILE A 64 1.29 -3.65 22.37
CA ILE A 64 -0.05 -3.60 21.78
C ILE A 64 -0.64 -5.01 21.63
N VAL A 65 0.12 -5.97 21.10
CA VAL A 65 -0.33 -7.35 20.86
C VAL A 65 -0.57 -8.10 22.17
N ASN A 66 0.23 -7.84 23.20
CA ASN A 66 0.05 -8.47 24.51
C ASN A 66 -1.05 -7.81 25.36
N SER A 67 -1.63 -6.68 24.92
CA SER A 67 -2.70 -5.97 25.63
C SER A 67 -4.09 -6.56 25.33
N SER A 68 -4.90 -6.75 26.37
CA SER A 68 -6.29 -7.23 26.26
C SER A 68 -7.29 -6.18 25.75
N LYS A 69 -6.87 -4.91 25.64
CA LYS A 69 -7.74 -3.80 25.19
C LYS A 69 -7.83 -3.69 23.66
N THR A 70 -7.09 -4.51 22.92
CA THR A 70 -6.73 -4.18 21.53
C THR A 70 -7.74 -4.67 20.49
N GLU A 71 -8.40 -5.80 20.71
CA GLU A 71 -9.12 -6.54 19.66
C GLU A 71 -10.23 -5.73 18.95
N LYS A 72 -11.11 -5.05 19.70
CA LYS A 72 -12.14 -4.17 19.11
C LYS A 72 -11.62 -2.75 18.83
N ALA A 73 -10.57 -2.34 19.51
CA ALA A 73 -10.02 -1.00 19.40
C ALA A 73 -9.30 -0.81 18.05
N ILE A 74 -8.54 -1.81 17.61
CA ILE A 74 -7.81 -1.78 16.34
C ILE A 74 -8.74 -1.68 15.14
N ASP A 75 -9.84 -2.44 15.14
CA ASP A 75 -10.81 -2.41 14.04
C ASP A 75 -11.51 -1.06 13.94
N ARG A 76 -11.86 -0.46 15.08
CA ARG A 76 -12.38 0.91 15.11
C ARG A 76 -11.34 1.91 14.62
N PHE A 77 -10.09 1.79 15.08
CA PHE A 77 -9.02 2.70 14.66
C PHE A 77 -8.77 2.66 13.15
N ILE A 78 -8.65 1.45 12.57
CA ILE A 78 -8.47 1.26 11.12
C ILE A 78 -9.66 1.84 10.36
N ASN A 79 -10.89 1.56 10.80
CA ASN A 79 -12.10 2.09 10.16
C ASN A 79 -12.19 3.61 10.27
N ASP A 80 -11.91 4.19 11.43
CA ASP A 80 -11.92 5.65 11.66
C ASP A 80 -10.93 6.34 10.72
N LYS A 81 -9.71 5.79 10.59
CA LYS A 81 -8.69 6.30 9.66
C LYS A 81 -9.16 6.23 8.22
N PHE A 82 -9.66 5.07 7.79
CA PHE A 82 -10.20 4.91 6.45
C PHE A 82 -11.33 5.91 6.15
N GLN A 83 -12.30 6.07 7.06
CA GLN A 83 -13.42 6.99 6.87
C GLN A 83 -12.98 8.44 6.80
N ASN A 84 -11.99 8.85 7.60
CA ASN A 84 -11.46 10.21 7.57
C ASN A 84 -10.74 10.52 6.25
N GLU A 85 -9.84 9.64 5.81
CA GLU A 85 -9.19 9.81 4.51
C GLU A 85 -10.19 9.75 3.34
N ARG A 86 -11.19 8.86 3.44
CA ARG A 86 -12.24 8.71 2.42
C ARG A 86 -13.09 9.97 2.28
N LYS A 87 -13.41 10.65 3.38
CA LYS A 87 -14.17 11.92 3.35
C LYS A 87 -13.47 12.96 2.48
N GLU A 88 -12.16 13.11 2.62
CA GLU A 88 -11.37 14.05 1.81
C GLU A 88 -11.35 13.63 0.34
N ARG A 89 -11.10 12.34 0.05
CA ARG A 89 -11.07 11.82 -1.33
C ARG A 89 -12.41 11.94 -2.04
N LYS A 90 -13.51 11.71 -1.33
CA LYS A 90 -14.86 11.74 -1.88
C LYS A 90 -15.24 13.12 -2.44
N ILE A 91 -14.67 14.21 -1.89
CA ILE A 91 -14.89 15.57 -2.40
C ILE A 91 -14.38 15.72 -3.84
N TYR A 92 -13.30 15.03 -4.19
CA TYR A 92 -12.64 15.14 -5.51
C TYR A 92 -12.95 13.97 -6.45
N GLU A 93 -13.73 13.00 -6.00
CA GLU A 93 -13.96 11.75 -6.72
C GLU A 93 -14.62 11.94 -8.07
N ASP A 94 -15.70 12.72 -8.15
CA ASP A 94 -16.40 12.97 -9.41
C ASP A 94 -15.46 13.62 -10.45
N LYS A 95 -14.63 14.56 -9.98
CA LYS A 95 -13.61 15.19 -10.82
C LYS A 95 -12.57 14.16 -11.27
N LEU A 96 -12.04 13.35 -10.35
CA LEU A 96 -11.06 12.32 -10.68
C LEU A 96 -11.61 11.33 -11.71
N ILE A 97 -12.85 10.86 -11.54
CA ILE A 97 -13.53 9.98 -12.49
C ILE A 97 -13.60 10.65 -13.88
N SER A 98 -14.00 11.93 -13.94
CA SER A 98 -14.06 12.67 -15.20
C SER A 98 -12.68 12.80 -15.89
N GLU A 99 -11.60 12.95 -15.13
CA GLU A 99 -10.24 12.98 -15.66
C GLU A 99 -9.80 11.61 -16.17
N LEU A 100 -10.11 10.53 -15.44
CA LEU A 100 -9.79 9.17 -15.85
C LEU A 100 -10.47 8.80 -17.17
N TYR A 101 -11.71 9.25 -17.39
CA TYR A 101 -12.43 9.03 -18.67
C TYR A 101 -11.80 9.74 -19.88
N LYS A 102 -10.88 10.69 -19.69
CA LYS A 102 -10.16 11.32 -20.81
C LYS A 102 -9.16 10.36 -21.45
N LEU A 103 -8.65 9.38 -20.70
CA LEU A 103 -7.74 8.36 -21.23
C LEU A 103 -8.55 7.25 -21.91
N LYS A 104 -8.72 7.37 -23.24
CA LYS A 104 -9.50 6.42 -24.05
C LYS A 104 -8.68 5.24 -24.56
N ILE A 105 -7.37 5.42 -24.70
CA ILE A 105 -6.46 4.43 -25.28
C ILE A 105 -5.42 4.09 -24.22
N PHE A 106 -5.29 2.80 -23.94
CA PHE A 106 -4.22 2.26 -23.10
C PHE A 106 -3.09 1.81 -23.99
N ASP A 107 -2.08 2.67 -24.10
CA ASP A 107 -0.83 2.32 -24.75
C ASP A 107 0.32 2.57 -23.78
N TRP A 108 1.03 1.49 -23.46
CA TRP A 108 2.22 1.52 -22.60
C TRP A 108 3.47 2.00 -23.33
N GLY A 109 3.36 2.28 -24.64
CA GLY A 109 4.47 2.79 -25.43
C GLY A 109 5.63 1.81 -25.52
N GLY A 110 5.34 0.50 -25.49
CA GLY A 110 6.34 -0.57 -25.48
C GLY A 110 7.08 -0.77 -24.14
N LEU A 111 6.75 0.01 -23.10
CA LEU A 111 7.37 -0.06 -21.79
C LEU A 111 6.47 -0.82 -20.81
N TYR A 112 6.76 -2.10 -20.58
CA TYR A 112 5.99 -2.94 -19.67
C TYR A 112 6.75 -3.18 -18.35
N GLN A 113 6.04 -3.00 -17.22
CA GLN A 113 6.47 -3.32 -15.84
C GLN A 113 7.81 -2.74 -15.38
N ASN A 114 7.82 -1.63 -14.64
CA ASN A 114 8.93 -1.09 -13.81
C ASN A 114 10.35 -1.12 -14.41
N ASN A 115 10.48 -1.33 -15.72
CA ASN A 115 11.72 -1.52 -16.43
C ASN A 115 12.06 -0.30 -17.28
N LEU A 116 11.42 0.85 -17.01
CA LEU A 116 11.63 2.08 -17.78
C LEU A 116 13.12 2.43 -17.87
N GLU A 117 13.78 2.54 -16.71
CA GLU A 117 15.20 2.87 -16.63
C GLU A 117 16.05 1.83 -17.37
N ARG A 118 15.78 0.54 -17.11
CA ARG A 118 16.52 -0.55 -17.76
C ARG A 118 16.37 -0.53 -19.27
N THR A 119 15.16 -0.30 -19.78
CA THR A 119 14.88 -0.20 -21.22
C THR A 119 15.62 0.98 -21.84
N ILE A 120 15.61 2.15 -21.19
CA ILE A 120 16.35 3.33 -21.66
C ILE A 120 17.86 3.02 -21.71
N VAL A 121 18.40 2.46 -20.63
CA VAL A 121 19.82 2.13 -20.52
C VAL A 121 20.25 1.10 -21.56
N ASP A 122 19.53 -0.02 -21.66
CA ASP A 122 19.93 -1.16 -22.48
C ASP A 122 19.67 -0.95 -23.97
N ASN A 123 18.64 -0.16 -24.35
CA ASN A 123 18.29 0.05 -25.76
C ASN A 123 18.82 1.35 -26.36
N TYR A 124 19.01 2.39 -25.56
CA TYR A 124 19.42 3.70 -26.08
C TYR A 124 20.83 4.05 -25.62
N ILE A 125 21.09 4.09 -24.30
CA ILE A 125 22.38 4.57 -23.76
C ILE A 125 23.55 3.65 -24.16
N LYS A 126 23.42 2.33 -23.97
CA LYS A 126 24.54 1.40 -24.23
C LYS A 126 24.76 1.13 -25.72
N LYS A 127 23.75 1.32 -26.57
CA LYS A 127 23.77 0.95 -27.99
C LYS A 127 24.05 2.12 -28.93
N ILE A 128 23.65 3.33 -28.57
CA ILE A 128 23.76 4.51 -29.42
C ILE A 128 24.96 5.33 -28.97
N LYS A 129 25.99 5.44 -29.83
CA LYS A 129 27.19 6.26 -29.58
C LYS A 129 27.14 7.62 -30.26
N ASN A 130 26.34 7.75 -31.31
CA ASN A 130 26.20 9.00 -32.06
C ASN A 130 25.15 9.90 -31.38
N PHE A 131 25.52 11.15 -31.13
CA PHE A 131 24.66 12.10 -30.42
C PHE A 131 23.39 12.45 -31.19
N ASP A 132 23.50 12.74 -32.49
CA ASP A 132 22.35 13.14 -33.32
C ASP A 132 21.33 12.01 -33.43
N VAL A 133 21.79 10.76 -33.53
CA VAL A 133 20.93 9.58 -33.49
C VAL A 133 20.26 9.42 -32.14
N LEU A 134 20.95 9.70 -31.04
CA LEU A 134 20.34 9.64 -29.71
C LEU A 134 19.26 10.72 -29.55
N MET A 135 19.52 11.94 -30.01
CA MET A 135 18.55 13.03 -30.00
C MET A 135 17.30 12.69 -30.83
N ASP A 136 17.48 12.17 -32.05
CA ASP A 136 16.37 11.70 -32.89
C ASP A 136 15.50 10.64 -32.17
N LYS A 137 16.14 9.67 -31.50
CA LYS A 137 15.42 8.64 -30.73
C LYS A 137 14.71 9.19 -29.51
N ILE A 138 15.25 10.23 -28.87
CA ILE A 138 14.59 10.89 -27.74
C ILE A 138 13.29 11.55 -28.21
N ASP A 139 13.37 12.33 -29.28
CA ASP A 139 12.25 13.14 -29.75
C ASP A 139 11.16 12.28 -30.41
N ASN A 140 11.54 11.23 -31.14
CA ASN A 140 10.61 10.46 -31.96
C ASN A 140 10.15 9.13 -31.35
N GLU A 141 10.86 8.57 -30.36
CA GLU A 141 10.49 7.28 -29.75
C GLU A 141 10.30 7.38 -28.23
N ILE A 142 11.35 7.79 -27.50
CA ILE A 142 11.33 7.78 -26.03
C ILE A 142 10.23 8.70 -25.51
N HIS A 143 9.99 9.86 -26.15
CA HIS A 143 8.94 10.79 -25.75
C HIS A 143 7.55 10.14 -25.72
N GLU A 144 7.13 9.52 -26.83
CA GLU A 144 5.81 8.87 -26.91
C GLU A 144 5.74 7.65 -25.99
N SER A 145 6.81 6.87 -25.88
CA SER A 145 6.91 5.76 -24.95
C SER A 145 6.71 6.19 -23.49
N LEU A 146 7.41 7.23 -23.06
CA LEU A 146 7.32 7.79 -21.71
C LEU A 146 5.92 8.34 -21.42
N LYS A 147 5.34 9.06 -22.38
CA LYS A 147 4.00 9.62 -22.26
C LYS A 147 2.97 8.52 -22.04
N GLY A 148 3.01 7.45 -22.84
CA GLY A 148 2.14 6.28 -22.67
C GLY A 148 2.31 5.62 -21.30
N TYR A 149 3.56 5.38 -20.89
CA TYR A 149 3.89 4.82 -19.57
C TYR A 149 3.36 5.67 -18.40
N VAL A 150 3.56 7.00 -18.44
CA VAL A 150 3.11 7.92 -17.39
C VAL A 150 1.58 7.92 -17.31
N LEU A 151 0.89 8.04 -18.45
CA LEU A 151 -0.58 8.06 -18.48
C LEU A 151 -1.19 6.75 -17.96
N CYS A 152 -0.67 5.60 -18.41
CA CYS A 152 -1.15 4.30 -17.95
C CYS A 152 -0.83 4.07 -16.46
N SER A 153 0.35 4.46 -16.00
CA SER A 153 0.73 4.33 -14.58
C SER A 153 -0.13 5.22 -13.68
N TRP A 154 -0.39 6.46 -14.11
CA TRP A 154 -1.28 7.39 -13.42
C TRP A 154 -2.71 6.83 -13.36
N PHE A 155 -3.24 6.35 -14.47
CA PHE A 155 -4.57 5.75 -14.51
C PHE A 155 -4.68 4.55 -13.58
N ASN A 156 -3.70 3.64 -13.62
CA ASN A 156 -3.68 2.46 -12.75
C ASN A 156 -3.61 2.81 -11.27
N HIS A 157 -2.79 3.81 -10.92
CA HIS A 157 -2.66 4.28 -9.54
C HIS A 157 -4.02 4.76 -9.00
N TRP A 158 -4.68 5.66 -9.72
CA TRP A 158 -5.94 6.26 -9.26
C TRP A 158 -7.12 5.30 -9.32
N THR A 159 -7.20 4.44 -10.34
CA THR A 159 -8.23 3.40 -10.39
C THR A 159 -8.07 2.38 -9.27
N SER A 160 -6.84 1.98 -8.90
CA SER A 160 -6.62 1.10 -7.76
C SER A 160 -7.16 1.70 -6.46
N ILE A 161 -6.90 3.00 -6.22
CA ILE A 161 -7.42 3.72 -5.06
C ILE A 161 -8.96 3.78 -5.08
N LEU A 162 -9.57 4.10 -6.24
CA LEU A 162 -11.03 4.16 -6.37
C LEU A 162 -11.67 2.80 -6.13
N ILE A 163 -11.12 1.73 -6.70
CA ILE A 163 -11.58 0.36 -6.52
C ILE A 163 -11.51 -0.02 -5.04
N GLU A 164 -10.38 0.26 -4.38
CA GLU A 164 -10.20 0.02 -2.94
C GLU A 164 -11.24 0.78 -2.10
N ASP A 165 -11.47 2.06 -2.41
CA ASP A 165 -12.45 2.92 -1.76
C ASP A 165 -13.90 2.40 -1.92
N ILE A 166 -14.24 1.89 -3.11
CA ILE A 166 -15.53 1.25 -3.38
C ILE A 166 -15.66 -0.02 -2.53
N PHE A 167 -14.68 -0.94 -2.60
CA PHE A 167 -14.73 -2.20 -1.86
C PHE A 167 -14.83 -2.00 -0.35
N LYS A 168 -14.01 -1.11 0.22
CA LYS A 168 -14.04 -0.79 1.67
C LYS A 168 -15.28 0.00 2.08
N GLY A 169 -15.91 0.73 1.17
CA GLY A 169 -17.16 1.45 1.40
C GLY A 169 -18.41 0.55 1.42
N HIS A 170 -18.37 -0.62 0.77
CA HIS A 170 -19.47 -1.57 0.78
C HIS A 170 -19.47 -2.41 2.07
N LYS A 171 -20.50 -2.21 2.91
CA LYS A 171 -20.72 -2.93 4.19
C LYS A 171 -20.56 -4.46 4.14
N LYS A 172 -20.75 -5.07 2.97
CA LYS A 172 -20.70 -6.53 2.78
C LYS A 172 -19.28 -7.12 2.83
N TYR A 173 -18.24 -6.32 2.53
CA TYR A 173 -16.85 -6.81 2.51
C TYR A 173 -16.15 -6.65 3.87
N CYS A 174 -16.52 -5.67 4.69
CA CYS A 174 -15.96 -5.52 6.04
C CYS A 174 -16.45 -6.56 7.07
N GLN A 175 -17.46 -7.39 6.74
CA GLN A 175 -18.00 -8.42 7.64
C GLN A 175 -17.39 -9.82 7.43
N GLN A 176 -16.50 -10.02 6.46
CA GLN A 176 -15.88 -11.32 6.18
C GLN A 176 -14.43 -11.45 6.68
N LEU A 177 -13.91 -10.42 7.37
CA LEU A 177 -12.59 -10.41 8.01
C LEU A 177 -12.66 -10.22 9.53
N ALA A 178 -13.85 -10.45 10.12
CA ALA A 178 -14.09 -10.44 11.56
C ALA A 178 -14.33 -11.86 12.06
#